data_AF-A0A955NUM9-F1
#
_entry.id   AF-A0A955NUM9-F1
#
_cell.length_a   1.000
_cell.length_b   1.000
_cell.length_c   1.000
_cell.angle_alpha   90.00
_cell.angle_beta   90.00
_cell.angle_gamma   90.00
#
_symmetry.space_group_name_H-M   'P 1'
#
loop_
_entity.id
_entity.type
_entity.pdbx_description
1 polymer ?
#
loop_
_entity_poly.entity_id
_entity_poly.type
_entity_poly.pdbx_seq_one_letter_code
_entity_poly.pdbx_strand_id
1 'polypeptide(L)'
;TLREQGAGISIDDLVKQSKTVKVDGEEASLVAAKVEAMDAETVETAVSRVMEKLSKGIVVLGAAIDGKAIFVCGVSKDLTGKVKAGDLAKKAATVVGGGGGGKPDWAKAGGKDPSKLDEAISQIEASLG
;
A
#
# COMPACT_ATOMS: atom_id res chain seq x y z
N THR A 1 -2.31 32.00 8.29
CA THR A 1 -1.47 30.96 8.91
C THR A 1 -2.23 29.66 8.90
N LEU A 2 -1.76 28.72 8.07
CA LEU A 2 -2.44 27.49 7.68
C LEU A 2 -2.73 26.60 8.90
N ARG A 3 -4.00 26.26 9.08
CA ARG A 3 -4.45 25.16 9.93
C ARG A 3 -5.27 24.22 9.07
N GLU A 4 -4.59 23.49 8.19
CA GLU A 4 -5.16 22.31 7.55
C GLU A 4 -5.06 21.17 8.57
N GLN A 5 -5.97 21.17 9.53
CA GLN A 5 -6.29 19.98 10.31
C GLN A 5 -7.32 19.16 9.53
N GLY A 6 -6.89 18.55 8.43
CA GLY A 6 -7.44 17.27 8.01
C GLY A 6 -6.48 16.20 8.54
N ALA A 7 -6.98 15.05 8.97
CA ALA A 7 -6.13 13.87 9.17
C ALA A 7 -5.56 13.48 7.79
N GLY A 8 -4.51 14.18 7.37
CA GLY A 8 -3.89 14.08 6.06
C GLY A 8 -2.81 13.04 6.11
N ILE A 9 -2.86 12.10 5.17
CA ILE A 9 -1.84 11.07 5.00
C ILE A 9 -0.47 11.76 4.86
N SER A 10 0.37 11.62 5.88
CA SER A 10 1.67 12.29 5.93
C SER A 10 2.70 11.52 5.09
N ILE A 11 2.85 11.92 3.83
CA ILE A 11 3.74 11.27 2.85
C ILE A 11 5.18 11.18 3.37
N ASP A 12 5.69 12.25 3.97
CA ASP A 12 7.06 12.31 4.49
C ASP A 12 7.28 11.28 5.62
N ASP A 13 6.27 11.06 6.46
CA ASP A 13 6.30 10.09 7.54
C ASP A 13 6.23 8.65 7.02
N LEU A 14 5.37 8.38 6.04
CA LEU A 14 5.30 7.10 5.35
C LEU A 14 6.63 6.73 4.67
N VAL A 15 7.27 7.71 4.03
CA VAL A 15 8.60 7.52 3.42
C VAL A 15 9.66 7.23 4.49
N LYS A 16 9.59 7.89 5.66
CA LYS A 16 10.50 7.61 6.79
C LYS A 16 10.27 6.24 7.43
N GLN A 17 9.04 5.75 7.41
CA GLN A 17 8.68 4.39 7.85
C GLN A 17 8.97 3.32 6.79
N SER A 18 9.50 3.71 5.61
CA SER A 18 9.90 2.73 4.60
C SER A 18 10.95 1.77 5.15
N LYS A 19 10.77 0.49 4.86
CA LYS A 19 11.70 -0.59 5.19
C LYS A 19 12.42 -1.02 3.93
N THR A 20 13.71 -1.30 4.04
CA THR A 20 14.46 -1.91 2.93
C THR A 20 14.18 -3.41 2.92
N VAL A 21 13.65 -3.90 1.81
CA VAL A 21 13.38 -5.33 1.58
C VAL A 21 14.15 -5.82 0.36
N LYS A 22 14.47 -7.11 0.32
CA LYS A 22 15.19 -7.74 -0.80
C LYS A 22 14.20 -8.47 -1.70
N VAL A 23 13.91 -7.86 -2.83
CA VAL A 23 13.03 -8.43 -3.84
C VAL A 23 13.90 -9.12 -4.89
N ASP A 24 13.94 -10.46 -4.85
CA ASP A 24 14.63 -11.26 -5.86
C ASP A 24 16.10 -10.83 -6.07
N GLY A 25 16.80 -10.60 -4.96
CA GLY A 25 18.20 -10.18 -4.93
C GLY A 25 18.46 -8.67 -5.03
N GLU A 26 17.43 -7.84 -5.20
CA GLU A 26 17.57 -6.38 -5.29
C GLU A 26 16.95 -5.66 -4.09
N GLU A 27 17.62 -4.61 -3.61
CA GLU A 27 17.13 -3.78 -2.52
C GLU A 27 16.03 -2.83 -3.04
N ALA A 28 14.90 -2.82 -2.32
CA ALA A 28 13.73 -2.00 -2.63
C ALA A 28 13.17 -1.39 -1.34
N SER A 29 12.65 -0.16 -1.42
CA SER A 29 11.93 0.43 -0.30
C SER A 29 10.49 -0.06 -0.26
N LEU A 30 10.11 -0.81 0.76
CA LEU A 30 8.74 -1.19 1.06
C LEU A 30 8.12 -0.19 2.04
N VAL A 31 7.00 0.42 1.65
CA VAL A 31 6.14 1.17 2.56
C VAL A 31 4.84 0.40 2.66
N ALA A 32 4.54 -0.18 3.82
CA ALA A 32 3.30 -0.87 4.07
C ALA A 32 2.67 -0.31 5.34
N ALA A 33 1.56 0.43 5.21
CA ALA A 33 0.97 1.12 6.35
C ALA A 33 -0.55 1.28 6.23
N LYS A 34 -1.19 1.31 7.39
CA LYS A 34 -2.58 1.69 7.55
C LYS A 34 -2.68 3.21 7.56
N VAL A 35 -3.57 3.76 6.76
CA VAL A 35 -3.84 5.19 6.66
C VAL A 35 -5.31 5.47 6.88
N GLU A 36 -5.61 6.63 7.43
CA GLU A 36 -6.98 7.13 7.54
C GLU A 36 -7.31 7.91 6.27
N ALA A 37 -8.35 7.47 5.57
CA ALA A 37 -8.82 8.09 4.34
C ALA A 37 -10.35 8.06 4.30
N MET A 38 -10.93 9.09 3.69
CA MET A 38 -12.36 9.19 3.48
C MET A 38 -12.79 8.47 2.19
N ASP A 39 -11.91 8.48 1.18
CA ASP A 39 -12.19 7.94 -0.15
C ASP A 39 -10.97 7.20 -0.73
N ALA A 40 -11.22 6.25 -1.64
CA ALA A 40 -10.15 5.48 -2.30
C ALA A 40 -9.19 6.39 -3.07
N GLU A 41 -9.69 7.49 -3.65
CA GLU A 41 -8.87 8.47 -4.37
C GLU A 41 -7.79 9.11 -3.47
N THR A 42 -8.09 9.34 -2.20
CA THR A 42 -7.12 9.89 -1.24
C THR A 42 -5.97 8.91 -1.02
N VAL A 43 -6.29 7.62 -0.87
CA VAL A 43 -5.28 6.56 -0.72
C VAL A 43 -4.45 6.42 -2.00
N GLU A 44 -5.10 6.43 -3.17
CA GLU A 44 -4.41 6.37 -4.46
C GLU A 44 -3.44 7.53 -4.67
N THR A 45 -3.86 8.75 -4.32
CA THR A 45 -3.02 9.94 -4.38
C THR A 45 -1.84 9.83 -3.44
N ALA A 46 -2.05 9.32 -2.22
CA ALA A 46 -0.98 9.12 -1.25
C ALA A 46 0.04 8.09 -1.74
N VAL A 47 -0.41 6.93 -2.23
CA VAL A 47 0.48 5.90 -2.80
C VAL A 47 1.33 6.49 -3.93
N SER A 48 0.71 7.24 -4.83
CA SER A 48 1.39 7.89 -5.96
C SER A 48 2.48 8.85 -5.47
N ARG A 49 2.15 9.72 -4.49
CA ARG A 49 3.11 10.68 -3.91
C ARG A 49 4.26 9.99 -3.17
N VAL A 50 4.00 8.92 -2.43
CA VAL A 50 5.04 8.13 -1.77
C VAL A 50 5.95 7.48 -2.81
N MET A 51 5.40 6.90 -3.88
CA MET A 51 6.20 6.36 -4.98
C MET A 51 6.99 7.43 -5.73
N GLU A 52 6.46 8.64 -5.92
CA GLU A 52 7.22 9.73 -6.55
C GLU A 52 8.45 10.13 -5.71
N LYS A 53 8.33 10.05 -4.37
CA LYS A 53 9.45 10.25 -3.44
C LYS A 53 10.42 9.06 -3.41
N LEU A 54 9.93 7.86 -3.70
CA LEU A 54 10.70 6.61 -3.69
C LEU A 54 11.05 6.19 -5.12
N SER A 55 12.26 6.50 -5.60
CA SER A 55 12.69 6.08 -6.96
C SER A 55 12.54 4.57 -7.23
N LYS A 56 12.81 3.72 -6.23
CA LYS A 56 12.71 2.26 -6.35
C LYS A 56 12.09 1.67 -5.09
N GLY A 57 10.84 1.26 -5.18
CA GLY A 57 10.11 0.74 -4.05
C GLY A 57 8.75 0.16 -4.39
N ILE A 58 8.16 -0.43 -3.35
CA ILE A 58 6.82 -1.00 -3.31
C ILE A 58 6.06 -0.24 -2.24
N VAL A 59 4.89 0.29 -2.57
CA VAL A 59 4.07 1.06 -1.64
C VAL A 59 2.71 0.39 -1.54
N VAL A 60 2.29 0.08 -0.33
CA VAL A 60 1.02 -0.55 0.00
C VAL A 60 0.38 0.26 1.11
N LEU A 61 -0.70 0.97 0.78
CA LEU A 61 -1.47 1.70 1.79
C LEU A 61 -2.85 1.06 1.91
N GLY A 62 -3.26 0.80 3.15
CA GLY A 62 -4.56 0.26 3.48
C GLY A 62 -5.39 1.26 4.27
N ALA A 63 -6.67 1.41 3.94
CA ALA A 63 -7.58 2.29 4.69
C ALA A 63 -8.92 1.59 4.95
N ALA A 64 -9.57 1.96 6.05
CA ALA A 64 -10.93 1.53 6.34
C ALA A 64 -11.90 2.63 5.87
N ILE A 65 -12.70 2.32 4.85
CA ILE A 65 -13.67 3.25 4.25
C ILE A 65 -15.04 2.61 4.32
N ASP A 66 -15.99 3.30 4.95
CA ASP A 66 -17.39 2.85 5.03
C ASP A 66 -17.54 1.41 5.56
N GLY A 67 -16.72 1.05 6.56
CA GLY A 67 -16.71 -0.30 7.14
C GLY A 67 -16.09 -1.39 6.24
N LYS A 68 -15.43 -1.01 5.14
CA LYS A 68 -14.71 -1.92 4.24
C LYS A 68 -13.23 -1.62 4.26
N ALA A 69 -12.41 -2.66 4.17
CA ALA A 69 -10.99 -2.50 3.94
C ALA A 69 -10.76 -2.15 2.47
N ILE A 70 -9.91 -1.17 2.19
CA ILE A 70 -9.36 -0.92 0.87
C ILE A 70 -7.84 -0.93 0.95
N PHE A 71 -7.21 -1.33 -0.13
CA PHE A 71 -5.76 -1.38 -0.28
C PHE A 71 -5.39 -0.89 -1.67
N VAL A 72 -4.36 -0.06 -1.72
CA VAL A 72 -3.76 0.38 -2.97
C VAL A 72 -2.29 0.00 -2.93
N CYS A 73 -1.88 -0.76 -3.94
CA CYS A 73 -0.51 -1.25 -4.11
C CYS A 73 0.08 -0.60 -5.36
N GLY A 74 1.21 0.07 -5.20
CA GLY A 74 2.04 0.60 -6.27
C GLY A 74 3.41 -0.06 -6.24
N VAL A 75 3.91 -0.46 -7.39
CA VAL A 75 5.24 -1.06 -7.55
C VAL A 75 5.99 -0.26 -8.61
N SER A 76 7.23 0.11 -8.31
CA SER A 76 8.10 0.78 -9.29
C SER A 76 8.38 -0.15 -10.48
N LYS A 77 8.40 0.41 -11.70
CA LYS A 77 8.59 -0.32 -12.97
C LYS A 77 9.76 -1.30 -12.98
N ASP A 78 10.82 -0.97 -12.27
CA ASP A 78 12.02 -1.79 -12.13
C ASP A 78 11.74 -3.12 -11.40
N LEU A 79 10.81 -3.09 -10.43
CA LEU A 79 10.40 -4.23 -9.63
C LEU A 79 9.16 -4.94 -10.20
N THR A 80 8.38 -4.30 -11.07
CA THR A 80 7.15 -4.83 -11.65
C THR A 80 7.31 -6.18 -12.36
N GLY A 81 8.52 -6.46 -12.88
CA GLY A 81 8.87 -7.77 -13.47
C GLY A 81 9.06 -8.89 -12.44
N LYS A 82 9.39 -8.53 -11.20
CA LYS A 82 9.72 -9.45 -10.09
C LYS A 82 8.56 -9.59 -9.11
N VAL A 83 7.97 -8.46 -8.71
CA VAL A 83 6.83 -8.37 -7.81
C VAL A 83 5.68 -7.68 -8.53
N LYS A 84 4.50 -8.30 -8.46
CA LYS A 84 3.29 -7.77 -9.08
C LYS A 84 2.40 -7.17 -8.00
N ALA A 85 2.07 -5.89 -8.14
CA ALA A 85 1.13 -5.19 -7.28
C ALA A 85 -0.19 -5.98 -7.14
N GLY A 86 -0.67 -6.57 -8.24
CA GLY A 86 -1.90 -7.37 -8.26
C GLY A 86 -1.85 -8.61 -7.37
N ASP A 87 -0.69 -9.26 -7.24
CA ASP A 87 -0.55 -10.45 -6.40
C ASP A 87 -0.53 -10.09 -4.91
N LEU A 88 0.22 -9.04 -4.56
CA LEU A 88 0.24 -8.47 -3.21
C LEU A 88 -1.15 -8.01 -2.77
N ALA A 89 -1.81 -7.25 -3.62
CA ALA A 89 -3.16 -6.75 -3.37
C ALA A 89 -4.14 -7.91 -3.14
N LYS A 90 -4.06 -8.98 -3.95
CA LYS A 90 -4.90 -10.17 -3.81
C LYS A 90 -4.64 -10.93 -2.51
N LYS A 91 -3.37 -11.08 -2.11
CA LYS A 91 -3.00 -11.67 -0.80
C LYS A 91 -3.64 -10.89 0.35
N ALA A 92 -3.47 -9.57 0.37
CA ALA A 92 -4.10 -8.71 1.39
C ALA A 92 -5.63 -8.79 1.35
N ALA A 93 -6.25 -8.74 0.17
CA ALA A 93 -7.70 -8.84 0.02
C ALA A 93 -8.24 -10.15 0.60
N THR A 94 -7.52 -11.25 0.40
CA THR A 94 -7.94 -12.57 0.91
C THR A 94 -8.01 -12.58 2.44
N VAL A 95 -7.06 -11.92 3.11
CA VAL A 95 -7.03 -11.79 4.57
C VAL A 95 -8.26 -11.03 5.08
N VAL A 96 -8.59 -9.90 4.45
CA VAL A 96 -9.77 -9.07 4.81
C VAL A 96 -11.10 -9.60 4.25
N GLY A 97 -11.16 -10.86 3.80
CA GLY A 97 -12.40 -11.48 3.33
C GLY A 97 -12.95 -10.87 2.04
N GLY A 98 -12.06 -10.42 1.16
CA GLY A 98 -12.38 -9.69 -0.05
C GLY A 98 -11.64 -10.17 -1.30
N GLY A 99 -11.54 -9.26 -2.26
CA GLY A 99 -10.98 -9.53 -3.58
C GLY A 99 -10.29 -8.28 -4.13
N GLY A 100 -9.37 -8.49 -5.05
CA GLY A 100 -8.58 -7.41 -5.63
C GLY A 100 -7.94 -7.81 -6.94
N GLY A 101 -7.56 -6.78 -7.70
CA GLY A 101 -6.97 -6.94 -9.01
C GLY A 101 -6.42 -5.63 -9.55
N GLY A 102 -5.59 -5.72 -10.56
CA GLY A 102 -5.00 -4.55 -11.20
C GLY A 102 -3.86 -4.92 -12.12
N LYS A 103 -3.17 -3.89 -12.58
CA LYS A 103 -1.95 -4.05 -13.36
C LYS A 103 -0.81 -4.52 -12.45
N PRO A 104 0.22 -5.17 -13.01
CA PRO A 104 1.38 -5.58 -12.23
C PRO A 104 2.11 -4.38 -11.59
N ASP A 105 2.02 -3.19 -12.18
CA ASP A 105 2.57 -1.92 -11.67
C ASP A 105 1.67 -1.26 -10.62
N TRP A 106 0.35 -1.36 -10.79
CA TRP A 106 -0.63 -0.70 -9.94
C TRP A 106 -1.87 -1.56 -9.72
N ALA A 107 -2.20 -1.83 -8.47
CA ALA A 107 -3.33 -2.65 -8.12
C ALA A 107 -4.13 -2.11 -6.94
N LYS A 108 -5.42 -2.45 -6.95
CA LYS A 108 -6.36 -2.09 -5.90
C LYS A 108 -7.07 -3.34 -5.41
N ALA A 109 -7.20 -3.44 -4.10
CA ALA A 109 -7.88 -4.52 -3.42
C ALA A 109 -8.81 -3.97 -2.35
N GLY A 110 -9.77 -4.77 -1.94
CA GLY A 110 -10.58 -4.44 -0.79
C GLY A 110 -11.27 -5.66 -0.22
N GLY A 111 -11.88 -5.49 0.94
CA GLY A 111 -12.62 -6.54 1.62
C GLY A 111 -13.58 -6.02 2.67
N LYS A 112 -14.26 -6.96 3.30
CA LYS A 112 -15.35 -6.67 4.23
C LYS A 112 -14.87 -6.49 5.66
N ASP A 113 -13.65 -6.94 5.97
CA ASP A 113 -13.10 -6.95 7.32
C ASP A 113 -11.93 -5.95 7.47
N PRO A 114 -12.20 -4.65 7.72
CA PRO A 114 -11.15 -3.66 7.99
C PRO A 114 -10.35 -3.95 9.26
N SER A 115 -10.88 -4.72 10.21
CA SER A 115 -10.13 -5.12 11.41
C SER A 115 -8.90 -5.97 11.09
N LYS A 116 -8.84 -6.60 9.92
CA LYS A 116 -7.70 -7.40 9.46
C LYS A 116 -6.71 -6.62 8.58
N LEU A 117 -6.84 -5.29 8.52
CA LEU A 117 -5.91 -4.42 7.80
C LEU A 117 -4.46 -4.60 8.27
N ASP A 118 -4.24 -4.59 9.58
CA ASP A 118 -2.92 -4.81 10.18
C ASP A 118 -2.35 -6.19 9.82
N GLU A 119 -3.18 -7.23 9.86
CA GLU A 119 -2.78 -8.60 9.51
C GLU A 119 -2.43 -8.71 8.02
N ALA A 120 -3.21 -8.08 7.14
CA ALA A 120 -2.96 -8.03 5.71
C ALA A 120 -1.66 -7.28 5.36
N ILE A 121 -1.38 -6.17 6.04
CA ILE A 121 -0.13 -5.40 5.91
C ILE A 121 1.05 -6.25 6.36
N SER A 122 0.95 -6.88 7.53
CA SER A 122 2.00 -7.74 8.07
C SER A 122 2.31 -8.93 7.16
N GLN A 123 1.30 -9.53 6.53
CA GLN A 123 1.49 -10.60 5.52
C GLN A 123 2.26 -10.12 4.28
N ILE A 124 2.02 -8.88 3.82
CA ILE A 124 2.75 -8.32 2.69
C ILE A 124 4.21 -8.07 3.09
N GLU A 125 4.44 -7.48 4.26
CA GLU A 125 5.79 -7.28 4.79
C GLU A 125 6.55 -8.60 4.92
N ALA A 126 5.90 -9.64 5.46
CA ALA A 126 6.49 -10.97 5.59
C ALA A 126 6.69 -11.71 4.26
N SER A 127 5.98 -11.32 3.19
CA SER A 127 6.14 -11.91 1.86
C SER A 127 7.25 -11.24 1.04
N LEU A 128 7.74 -10.07 1.47
CA LEU A 128 8.73 -9.25 0.76
C LEU A 128 10.05 -9.11 1.54
N GLY A 129 10.01 -9.18 2.88
CA GLY A 129 11.19 -9.24 3.76
C GLY A 129 11.73 -10.65 3.91
#